data_AF-A0A4Q6CCV5-F1
#
_entry.id   AF-A0A4Q6CCV5-F1
#
_cell.length_a   1.000
_cell.length_b   1.000
_cell.length_c   1.000
_cell.angle_alpha   90.00
_cell.angle_beta   90.00
_cell.angle_gamma   90.00
#
_symmetry.space_group_name_H-M   'P 1'
#
loop_
_entity.id
_entity.type
_entity.pdbx_description
1 polymer ?
#
loop_
_entity_poly.entity_id
_entity_poly.type
_entity_poly.pdbx_seq_one_letter_code
_entity_poly.pdbx_strand_id
1 'polypeptide(L)'
;MSQAQLHDVYASIVASRGSQAARDSLDTNNERVILGLRKETETTHDRGRGDYDDRLVVVWKDSFGTRHAREFNRANTEPSAQYDHHAGSDGTRRYAAGGNAPRLETSPGYERVLHRKIEGDDANRDGVRDLGRLGEGTTEMLATTHPRYAGGRQIGNDFALRPSATAIVAGAGRVQRDTNADGWFTATDLNGVQDLNNTFKIHRGADQNTDSAGCQTIRGAQYDEFIAEVQRNPRQDRWQYVLTSVDAGQQPQQGRDVQSPQEPAPEPPQPNPADPAHPDHNLHRQIRERVGALDSGFRQNPEQLSMSLLATAKVHGLSRVDHLIPNQATANLEPNEHLFMVQGRLDDPAMHRVMVNTATATGTPMEESLSRIEHLNHAIAHAPAIDQQQRNTKQDAPSIRLG
;
A
#
# COMPACT_ATOMS: atom_id res chain seq x y z
N MET A 1 -5.59 -14.28 -25.20
CA MET A 1 -4.34 -13.54 -25.49
C MET A 1 -3.19 -14.53 -25.61
N SER A 2 -2.20 -14.26 -26.45
CA SER A 2 -0.95 -15.04 -26.46
C SER A 2 -0.10 -14.73 -25.22
N GLN A 3 0.88 -15.59 -24.90
CA GLN A 3 1.84 -15.35 -23.81
C GLN A 3 2.59 -14.02 -23.95
N ALA A 4 2.98 -13.65 -25.16
CA ALA A 4 3.62 -12.37 -25.44
C ALA A 4 2.67 -11.18 -25.22
N GLN A 5 1.40 -11.29 -25.63
CA GLN A 5 0.40 -10.24 -25.39
C GLN A 5 0.10 -10.08 -23.89
N LEU A 6 -0.03 -11.19 -23.15
CA LEU A 6 -0.21 -11.14 -21.70
C LEU A 6 0.98 -10.50 -21.01
N HIS A 7 2.20 -10.89 -21.40
CA HIS A 7 3.41 -10.25 -20.90
C HIS A 7 3.37 -8.74 -21.16
N ASP A 8 3.08 -8.29 -22.39
CA ASP A 8 3.13 -6.87 -22.74
C ASP A 8 2.13 -6.05 -21.91
N VAL A 9 0.93 -6.60 -21.65
CA VAL A 9 -0.05 -5.99 -20.73
C VAL A 9 0.51 -5.89 -19.31
N TYR A 10 0.96 -6.99 -18.71
CA TYR A 10 1.39 -6.99 -17.31
C TYR A 10 2.72 -6.26 -17.08
N ALA A 11 3.64 -6.33 -18.05
CA ALA A 11 4.88 -5.56 -18.03
C ALA A 11 4.60 -4.05 -18.08
N SER A 12 3.55 -3.60 -18.77
CA SER A 12 3.14 -2.18 -18.75
C SER A 12 2.65 -1.72 -17.38
N ILE A 13 1.93 -2.59 -16.65
CA ILE A 13 1.49 -2.31 -15.28
C ILE A 13 2.70 -2.25 -14.35
N VAL A 14 3.62 -3.21 -14.45
CA VAL A 14 4.87 -3.17 -13.67
C VAL A 14 5.73 -1.95 -14.02
N ALA A 15 5.77 -1.55 -15.28
CA ALA A 15 6.53 -0.36 -15.69
C ALA A 15 5.95 0.94 -15.12
N SER A 16 4.62 1.03 -15.01
CA SER A 16 3.91 2.22 -14.51
C SER A 16 3.79 2.27 -12.98
N ARG A 17 3.60 1.12 -12.33
CA ARG A 17 3.36 1.01 -10.87
C ARG A 17 4.56 0.50 -10.09
N GLY A 18 5.54 -0.09 -10.76
CA GLY A 18 6.71 -0.70 -10.16
C GLY A 18 7.89 0.26 -9.96
N SER A 19 8.77 -0.09 -9.02
CA SER A 19 10.04 0.60 -8.80
C SER A 19 11.00 0.43 -9.98
N GLN A 20 12.12 1.17 -9.96
CA GLN A 20 13.19 0.96 -10.94
C GLN A 20 13.72 -0.48 -10.89
N ALA A 21 13.87 -1.07 -9.69
CA ALA A 21 14.33 -2.45 -9.55
C ALA A 21 13.36 -3.47 -10.19
N ALA A 22 12.05 -3.20 -10.15
CA ALA A 22 11.07 -4.05 -10.84
C ALA A 22 11.22 -3.96 -12.37
N ARG A 23 11.49 -2.77 -12.89
CA ARG A 23 11.76 -2.55 -14.33
C ARG A 23 13.07 -3.21 -14.77
N ASP A 24 14.14 -3.04 -14.01
CA ASP A 24 15.44 -3.68 -14.29
C ASP A 24 15.32 -5.22 -14.28
N SER A 25 14.52 -5.76 -13.35
CA SER A 25 14.27 -7.20 -13.26
C SER A 25 13.45 -7.72 -14.44
N LEU A 26 12.42 -6.98 -14.88
CA LEU A 26 11.70 -7.31 -16.12
C LEU A 26 12.60 -7.27 -17.35
N ASP A 27 13.59 -6.39 -17.39
CA ASP A 27 14.51 -6.28 -18.51
C ASP A 27 15.55 -7.40 -18.55
N THR A 28 15.77 -8.08 -17.43
CA THR A 28 16.75 -9.15 -17.29
C THR A 28 16.18 -10.51 -17.69
N ASN A 29 16.78 -11.16 -18.69
CA ASN A 29 16.35 -12.49 -19.12
C ASN A 29 16.46 -13.52 -17.98
N ASN A 30 15.42 -14.33 -17.84
CA ASN A 30 15.16 -15.32 -16.80
C ASN A 30 14.86 -14.75 -15.41
N GLU A 31 14.80 -13.45 -15.20
CA GLU A 31 14.26 -12.91 -13.96
C GLU A 31 12.74 -12.85 -13.99
N ARG A 32 12.14 -13.17 -12.85
CA ARG A 32 10.70 -13.19 -12.63
C ARG A 32 10.31 -12.04 -11.72
N VAL A 33 9.35 -11.25 -12.18
CA VAL A 33 8.66 -10.23 -11.37
C VAL A 33 7.28 -10.75 -11.02
N ILE A 34 6.86 -10.53 -9.77
CA ILE A 34 5.53 -10.90 -9.28
C ILE A 34 4.68 -9.64 -9.30
N LEU A 35 3.57 -9.66 -10.01
CA LEU A 35 2.56 -8.60 -10.02
C LEU A 35 1.32 -9.09 -9.28
N GLY A 36 0.89 -8.37 -8.25
CA GLY A 36 -0.39 -8.54 -7.59
C GLY A 36 -1.38 -7.50 -8.05
N LEU A 37 -2.54 -7.98 -8.47
CA LEU A 37 -3.70 -7.21 -8.87
C LEU A 37 -4.78 -7.43 -7.81
N ARG A 38 -4.87 -6.48 -6.90
CA ARG A 38 -5.80 -6.52 -5.76
C ARG A 38 -7.20 -6.13 -6.19
N LYS A 39 -8.18 -6.92 -5.77
CA LYS A 39 -9.57 -6.52 -5.73
C LYS A 39 -9.95 -6.18 -4.30
N GLU A 40 -10.55 -5.01 -4.12
CA GLU A 40 -10.99 -4.56 -2.80
C GLU A 40 -12.24 -5.37 -2.38
N THR A 41 -12.13 -6.08 -1.26
CA THR A 41 -13.19 -6.92 -0.70
C THR A 41 -13.25 -6.71 0.81
N GLU A 42 -14.47 -6.56 1.34
CA GLU A 42 -14.68 -6.38 2.79
C GLU A 42 -14.11 -7.56 3.59
N THR A 43 -13.41 -7.28 4.69
CA THR A 43 -12.75 -8.31 5.52
C THR A 43 -13.73 -9.31 6.12
N THR A 44 -14.99 -8.90 6.34
CA THR A 44 -16.07 -9.73 6.91
C THR A 44 -16.68 -10.70 5.90
N HIS A 45 -16.29 -10.64 4.62
CA HIS A 45 -16.77 -11.51 3.55
C HIS A 45 -16.67 -13.00 3.92
N ASP A 46 -17.67 -13.78 3.49
CA ASP A 46 -17.78 -15.23 3.76
C ASP A 46 -17.58 -15.59 5.24
N ARG A 47 -18.24 -14.85 6.14
CA ARG A 47 -18.12 -14.98 7.60
C ARG A 47 -16.69 -14.73 8.09
N GLY A 48 -16.02 -13.79 7.44
CA GLY A 48 -14.65 -13.37 7.70
C GLY A 48 -13.57 -14.30 7.17
N ARG A 49 -13.89 -15.34 6.38
CA ARG A 49 -12.89 -16.29 5.86
C ARG A 49 -12.02 -15.73 4.73
N GLY A 50 -12.40 -14.57 4.18
CA GLY A 50 -11.77 -13.95 3.02
C GLY A 50 -12.18 -14.60 1.70
N ASP A 51 -11.81 -13.99 0.58
CA ASP A 51 -12.11 -14.48 -0.77
C ASP A 51 -10.84 -14.53 -1.62
N TYR A 52 -10.69 -15.56 -2.44
CA TYR A 52 -9.53 -15.71 -3.33
C TYR A 52 -9.79 -15.07 -4.70
N ASP A 53 -10.10 -13.78 -4.70
CA ASP A 53 -10.50 -13.01 -5.88
C ASP A 53 -9.42 -12.06 -6.42
N ASP A 54 -8.26 -11.98 -5.76
CA ASP A 54 -7.07 -11.35 -6.31
C ASP A 54 -6.45 -12.20 -7.42
N ARG A 55 -5.63 -11.53 -8.23
CA ARG A 55 -4.84 -12.15 -9.28
C ARG A 55 -3.38 -11.88 -9.05
N LEU A 56 -2.59 -12.94 -8.94
CA LEU A 56 -1.13 -12.83 -9.05
C LEU A 56 -0.69 -13.18 -10.47
N VAL A 57 0.34 -12.51 -10.95
CA VAL A 57 0.97 -12.79 -12.24
C VAL A 57 2.47 -12.88 -12.06
N VAL A 58 3.09 -13.92 -12.60
CA VAL A 58 4.54 -13.98 -12.76
C VAL A 58 4.86 -13.56 -14.19
N VAL A 59 5.69 -12.54 -14.35
CA VAL A 59 6.05 -11.93 -15.65
C VAL A 59 7.55 -12.08 -15.86
N TRP A 60 7.98 -12.58 -17.02
CA TRP A 60 9.40 -12.77 -17.33
C TRP A 60 9.69 -12.84 -18.84
N LYS A 61 10.98 -12.66 -19.17
CA LYS A 61 11.56 -13.10 -20.44
C LYS A 61 12.37 -14.37 -20.23
N ASP A 62 12.30 -15.35 -21.13
CA ASP A 62 13.16 -16.54 -21.06
C ASP A 62 14.60 -16.25 -21.53
N SER A 63 15.45 -17.28 -21.58
CA SER A 63 16.85 -17.14 -22.01
C SER A 63 17.03 -16.60 -23.42
N PHE A 64 16.04 -16.75 -24.29
CA PHE A 64 16.03 -16.25 -25.65
C PHE A 64 15.37 -14.88 -25.78
N GLY A 65 14.92 -14.29 -24.66
CA GLY A 65 14.17 -13.03 -24.65
C GLY A 65 12.69 -13.22 -25.02
N THR A 66 12.19 -14.45 -25.11
CA THR A 66 10.77 -14.70 -25.38
C THR A 66 9.95 -14.26 -24.18
N ARG A 67 8.88 -13.52 -24.43
CA ARG A 67 8.04 -12.88 -23.41
C ARG A 67 6.96 -13.84 -22.91
N HIS A 68 6.85 -13.96 -21.59
CA HIS A 68 5.92 -14.88 -20.92
C HIS A 68 5.22 -14.22 -19.73
N ALA A 69 3.99 -14.66 -19.47
CA ALA A 69 3.26 -14.30 -18.27
C ALA A 69 2.31 -15.43 -17.84
N ARG A 70 2.29 -15.72 -16.54
CA ARG A 70 1.43 -16.76 -15.97
C ARG A 70 0.61 -16.21 -14.83
N GLU A 71 -0.70 -16.41 -14.91
CA GLU A 71 -1.66 -15.96 -13.91
C GLU A 71 -1.97 -17.03 -12.87
N PHE A 72 -2.23 -16.57 -11.64
CA PHE A 72 -2.64 -17.34 -10.49
C PHE A 72 -3.83 -16.60 -9.85
N ASN A 73 -5.03 -16.93 -10.34
CA ASN A 73 -6.29 -16.22 -10.08
C ASN A 73 -7.05 -16.74 -8.84
N ARG A 74 -6.34 -17.26 -7.84
CA ARG A 74 -6.87 -17.69 -6.53
C ARG A 74 -5.98 -17.15 -5.43
N ALA A 75 -5.72 -15.86 -5.47
CA ALA A 75 -4.93 -15.14 -4.49
C ALA A 75 -5.84 -14.25 -3.62
N ASN A 76 -5.35 -13.83 -2.45
CA ASN A 76 -6.06 -12.93 -1.54
C ASN A 76 -5.05 -12.07 -0.78
N THR A 77 -5.31 -10.77 -0.68
CA THR A 77 -4.50 -9.83 0.11
C THR A 77 -5.21 -9.34 1.35
N GLU A 78 -6.54 -9.34 1.34
CA GLU A 78 -7.34 -8.88 2.47
C GLU A 78 -7.17 -9.80 3.69
N PRO A 79 -7.06 -9.25 4.91
CA PRO A 79 -6.99 -10.08 6.08
C PRO A 79 -8.35 -10.71 6.36
N SER A 80 -8.32 -11.94 6.85
CA SER A 80 -9.50 -12.64 7.32
C SER A 80 -9.98 -12.02 8.64
N ALA A 81 -11.20 -11.48 8.66
CA ALA A 81 -11.82 -10.94 9.88
C ALA A 81 -11.95 -11.96 11.02
N GLN A 82 -11.74 -13.26 10.76
CA GLN A 82 -11.65 -14.27 11.83
C GLN A 82 -10.60 -13.92 12.89
N TYR A 83 -9.53 -13.22 12.51
CA TYR A 83 -8.46 -12.81 13.41
C TYR A 83 -8.67 -11.42 14.03
N ASP A 84 -9.72 -10.72 13.63
CA ASP A 84 -10.02 -9.35 14.07
C ASP A 84 -10.42 -9.33 15.55
N HIS A 85 -10.14 -8.25 16.28
CA HIS A 85 -10.57 -8.08 17.66
C HIS A 85 -12.11 -7.94 17.77
N HIS A 86 -12.77 -7.36 16.78
CA HIS A 86 -14.22 -7.14 16.71
C HIS A 86 -15.04 -8.42 16.45
N ALA A 87 -14.39 -9.48 15.97
CA ALA A 87 -15.07 -10.76 15.74
C ALA A 87 -15.40 -11.50 17.05
N GLY A 88 -16.67 -11.60 17.44
CA GLY A 88 -17.05 -12.39 18.62
C GLY A 88 -16.47 -11.87 19.95
N SER A 89 -16.45 -10.54 20.13
CA SER A 89 -15.84 -9.80 21.25
C SER A 89 -16.58 -9.94 22.59
N ASP A 90 -16.90 -11.18 22.99
CA ASP A 90 -17.65 -11.48 24.21
C ASP A 90 -16.81 -11.44 25.51
N GLY A 91 -15.50 -11.20 25.39
CA GLY A 91 -14.52 -11.18 26.49
C GLY A 91 -13.85 -12.54 26.76
N THR A 92 -14.12 -13.57 25.95
CA THR A 92 -13.52 -14.90 26.11
C THR A 92 -12.32 -15.15 25.19
N ARG A 93 -12.09 -14.25 24.23
CA ARG A 93 -11.03 -14.37 23.21
C ARG A 93 -9.65 -13.99 23.76
N ARG A 94 -8.61 -14.53 23.10
CA ARG A 94 -7.20 -14.34 23.47
C ARG A 94 -6.41 -13.71 22.34
N TYR A 95 -5.46 -12.85 22.68
CA TYR A 95 -4.47 -12.34 21.73
C TYR A 95 -3.49 -13.45 21.33
N ALA A 96 -3.00 -13.42 20.09
CA ALA A 96 -1.96 -14.32 19.61
C ALA A 96 -0.65 -14.20 20.40
N ALA A 97 -0.34 -12.99 20.87
CA ALA A 97 0.80 -12.71 21.76
C ALA A 97 0.59 -13.19 23.21
N GLY A 98 -0.61 -13.70 23.55
CA GLY A 98 -0.99 -14.06 24.91
C GLY A 98 -1.79 -12.97 25.63
N GLY A 99 -2.46 -13.36 26.72
CA GLY A 99 -3.44 -12.52 27.43
C GLY A 99 -4.87 -12.71 26.93
N ASN A 100 -5.81 -12.16 27.69
CA ASN A 100 -7.24 -12.16 27.36
C ASN A 100 -7.63 -10.78 26.83
N ALA A 101 -8.49 -10.78 25.82
CA ALA A 101 -9.07 -9.55 25.30
C ALA A 101 -10.24 -9.10 26.19
N PRO A 102 -10.43 -7.78 26.37
CA PRO A 102 -11.63 -7.27 27.00
C PRO A 102 -12.86 -7.59 26.14
N ARG A 103 -14.04 -7.48 26.75
CA ARG A 103 -15.29 -7.46 26.00
C ARG A 103 -15.38 -6.12 25.24
N LEU A 104 -15.79 -6.16 23.97
CA LEU A 104 -16.12 -4.96 23.20
C LEU A 104 -17.63 -4.90 22.97
N GLU A 105 -18.12 -3.71 22.66
CA GLU A 105 -19.45 -3.58 22.06
C GLU A 105 -19.48 -4.29 20.70
N THR A 106 -20.66 -4.74 20.30
CA THR A 106 -20.79 -5.45 19.01
C THR A 106 -20.58 -4.47 17.86
N SER A 107 -19.60 -4.76 17.01
CA SER A 107 -19.36 -3.96 15.80
C SER A 107 -20.23 -4.44 14.64
N PRO A 108 -20.91 -3.52 13.94
CA PRO A 108 -21.69 -3.85 12.75
C PRO A 108 -20.88 -4.64 11.73
N GLY A 109 -21.45 -5.69 11.15
CA GLY A 109 -20.81 -6.54 10.13
C GLY A 109 -20.03 -7.74 10.69
N TYR A 110 -19.61 -7.67 11.96
CA TYR A 110 -18.83 -8.73 12.60
C TYR A 110 -19.67 -9.82 13.27
N GLU A 111 -21.00 -9.67 13.34
CA GLU A 111 -21.89 -10.54 14.12
C GLU A 111 -21.88 -12.00 13.66
N ARG A 112 -21.55 -12.22 12.38
CA ARG A 112 -21.55 -13.55 11.76
C ARG A 112 -20.15 -14.11 11.51
N VAL A 113 -19.11 -13.38 11.91
CA VAL A 113 -17.72 -13.79 11.69
C VAL A 113 -17.39 -14.98 12.58
N LEU A 114 -16.81 -16.02 11.97
CA LEU A 114 -16.31 -17.18 12.71
C LEU A 114 -14.95 -16.84 13.31
N HIS A 115 -14.90 -16.51 14.59
CA HIS A 115 -13.70 -15.98 15.22
C HIS A 115 -12.62 -17.03 15.53
N ARG A 116 -11.36 -16.58 15.49
CA ARG A 116 -10.14 -17.27 15.95
C ARG A 116 -9.47 -16.42 17.03
N LYS A 117 -8.21 -16.71 17.37
CA LYS A 117 -7.38 -15.84 18.21
C LYS A 117 -7.24 -14.46 17.56
N ILE A 118 -7.02 -13.44 18.37
CA ILE A 118 -6.88 -12.05 17.90
C ILE A 118 -5.45 -11.80 17.44
N GLU A 119 -5.29 -11.33 16.21
CA GLU A 119 -4.03 -10.83 15.63
C GLU A 119 -4.15 -9.31 15.41
N GLY A 120 -3.13 -8.70 14.81
CA GLY A 120 -3.13 -7.25 14.55
C GLY A 120 -2.46 -6.44 15.65
N ASP A 121 -2.44 -5.12 15.45
CA ASP A 121 -1.78 -4.15 16.34
C ASP A 121 -2.75 -3.00 16.63
N ASP A 122 -2.66 -2.44 17.84
CA ASP A 122 -3.42 -1.26 18.24
C ASP A 122 -2.76 0.00 17.63
N ALA A 123 -3.19 0.38 16.44
CA ALA A 123 -2.55 1.41 15.63
C ALA A 123 -2.93 2.81 16.09
N ASN A 124 -4.19 3.01 16.50
CA ASN A 124 -4.73 4.29 16.94
C ASN A 124 -4.66 4.50 18.48
N ARG A 125 -4.23 3.47 19.24
CA ARG A 125 -4.09 3.46 20.71
C ARG A 125 -5.41 3.55 21.47
N ASP A 126 -6.48 3.00 20.93
CA ASP A 126 -7.79 2.92 21.59
C ASP A 126 -7.97 1.64 22.44
N GLY A 127 -6.97 0.75 22.44
CA GLY A 127 -7.00 -0.52 23.18
C GLY A 127 -7.63 -1.68 22.40
N VAL A 128 -8.05 -1.44 21.16
CA VAL A 128 -8.50 -2.44 20.19
C VAL A 128 -7.35 -2.79 19.25
N ARG A 129 -7.39 -3.96 18.62
CA ARG A 129 -6.31 -4.39 17.72
C ARG A 129 -6.85 -4.39 16.30
N ASP A 130 -6.11 -3.73 15.43
CA ASP A 130 -6.48 -3.50 14.05
C ASP A 130 -5.81 -4.54 13.16
N LEU A 131 -6.62 -5.26 12.38
CA LEU A 131 -6.09 -6.07 11.31
C LEU A 131 -5.38 -5.18 10.30
N GLY A 132 -4.36 -5.74 9.65
CA GLY A 132 -3.57 -5.00 8.69
C GLY A 132 -3.42 -5.72 7.38
N ARG A 133 -3.26 -4.94 6.30
CA ARG A 133 -2.88 -5.44 4.98
C ARG A 133 -1.68 -4.67 4.45
N LEU A 134 -0.95 -5.29 3.53
CA LEU A 134 0.12 -4.59 2.82
C LEU A 134 -0.49 -3.48 1.94
N GLY A 135 0.11 -2.30 1.87
CA GLY A 135 -0.27 -1.25 0.94
C GLY A 135 0.33 -1.46 -0.45
N GLU A 136 -0.24 -0.78 -1.45
CA GLU A 136 0.28 -0.79 -2.83
C GLU A 136 1.76 -0.39 -2.92
N GLY A 137 2.40 -0.75 -4.02
CA GLY A 137 3.78 -0.41 -4.34
C GLY A 137 4.65 -1.62 -4.58
N THR A 138 5.96 -1.40 -4.66
CA THR A 138 6.94 -2.49 -4.86
C THR A 138 7.58 -2.91 -3.55
N THR A 139 7.71 -4.22 -3.34
CA THR A 139 8.40 -4.82 -2.20
C THR A 139 9.42 -5.83 -2.72
N GLU A 140 10.70 -5.65 -2.38
CA GLU A 140 11.70 -6.69 -2.64
C GLU A 140 11.45 -7.85 -1.67
N MET A 141 11.31 -9.05 -2.21
CA MET A 141 10.98 -10.27 -1.50
C MET A 141 12.14 -11.25 -1.53
N LEU A 142 12.36 -11.94 -0.41
CA LEU A 142 13.35 -13.00 -0.24
C LEU A 142 12.67 -14.31 0.14
N ALA A 143 13.37 -15.41 -0.15
CA ALA A 143 12.97 -16.74 0.29
C ALA A 143 12.85 -16.83 1.82
N THR A 144 11.82 -17.51 2.29
CA THR A 144 11.62 -17.89 3.68
C THR A 144 10.76 -19.16 3.75
N THR A 145 10.26 -19.49 4.94
CA THR A 145 9.31 -20.56 5.13
C THR A 145 8.06 -20.10 5.88
N HIS A 146 6.97 -20.82 5.67
CA HIS A 146 5.74 -20.69 6.43
C HIS A 146 5.30 -22.07 6.96
N PRO A 147 4.93 -22.19 8.24
CA PRO A 147 4.46 -23.46 8.81
C PRO A 147 3.24 -24.01 8.07
N ARG A 148 3.25 -25.31 7.78
CA ARG A 148 2.09 -26.01 7.21
C ARG A 148 1.35 -26.76 8.30
N TYR A 149 0.04 -26.59 8.38
CA TYR A 149 -0.79 -27.24 9.39
C TYR A 149 -1.77 -28.23 8.75
N ALA A 150 -2.04 -29.33 9.45
CA ALA A 150 -3.14 -30.24 9.18
C ALA A 150 -3.73 -30.75 10.50
N GLY A 151 -5.06 -30.70 10.65
CA GLY A 151 -5.74 -31.10 11.89
C GLY A 151 -5.26 -30.34 13.13
N GLY A 152 -4.87 -29.07 12.99
CA GLY A 152 -4.35 -28.24 14.08
C GLY A 152 -2.91 -28.55 14.51
N ARG A 153 -2.20 -29.46 13.83
CA ARG A 153 -0.79 -29.76 14.08
C ARG A 153 0.08 -29.27 12.94
N GLN A 154 1.26 -28.74 13.27
CA GLN A 154 2.25 -28.42 12.25
C GLN A 154 2.81 -29.73 11.68
N ILE A 155 2.71 -29.89 10.37
CA ILE A 155 3.14 -31.09 9.63
C ILE A 155 4.37 -30.83 8.74
N GLY A 156 4.83 -29.58 8.66
CA GLY A 156 6.01 -29.21 7.89
C GLY A 156 6.13 -27.71 7.70
N ASN A 157 6.92 -27.31 6.71
CA ASN A 157 7.10 -25.94 6.29
C ASN A 157 6.96 -25.86 4.77
N ASP A 158 6.19 -24.90 4.28
CA ASP A 158 6.16 -24.49 2.88
C ASP A 158 7.28 -23.47 2.62
N PHE A 159 7.89 -23.48 1.43
CA PHE A 159 8.60 -22.31 0.93
C PHE A 159 7.64 -21.13 0.92
N ALA A 160 8.09 -19.93 1.25
CA ALA A 160 7.31 -18.70 1.21
C ALA A 160 8.22 -17.52 0.84
N LEU A 161 7.62 -16.36 0.60
CA LEU A 161 8.35 -15.12 0.36
C LEU A 161 8.08 -14.13 1.50
N ARG A 162 9.07 -13.30 1.85
CA ARG A 162 8.92 -12.20 2.82
C ARG A 162 9.66 -10.95 2.36
N PRO A 163 9.32 -9.76 2.86
CA PRO A 163 10.08 -8.54 2.59
C PRO A 163 11.55 -8.69 2.96
N SER A 164 12.43 -8.13 2.13
CA SER A 164 13.85 -7.97 2.46
C SER A 164 14.05 -6.92 3.56
N ALA A 165 15.22 -6.92 4.21
CA ALA A 165 15.56 -5.88 5.17
C ALA A 165 15.55 -4.48 4.51
N THR A 166 15.98 -4.38 3.27
CA THR A 166 15.94 -3.14 2.48
C THR A 166 14.51 -2.68 2.23
N ALA A 167 13.61 -3.59 1.87
CA ALA A 167 12.20 -3.28 1.66
C ALA A 167 11.51 -2.82 2.95
N ILE A 168 11.87 -3.39 4.11
CA ILE A 168 11.38 -2.98 5.42
C ILE A 168 11.81 -1.54 5.73
N VAL A 169 13.10 -1.22 5.58
CA VAL A 169 13.63 0.12 5.84
C VAL A 169 13.00 1.17 4.91
N ALA A 170 12.79 0.82 3.64
CA ALA A 170 12.15 1.70 2.66
C ALA A 170 10.61 1.70 2.77
N GLY A 171 10.03 0.85 3.61
CA GLY A 171 8.61 0.54 3.65
C GLY A 171 7.80 1.45 4.55
N ALA A 172 8.16 2.73 4.66
CA ALA A 172 7.44 3.69 5.49
C ALA A 172 5.97 3.79 5.04
N GLY A 173 5.05 3.66 5.99
CA GLY A 173 3.61 3.72 5.73
C GLY A 173 3.05 2.67 4.76
N ARG A 174 3.68 1.49 4.67
CA ARG A 174 3.29 0.42 3.72
C ARG A 174 2.36 -0.63 4.33
N VAL A 175 1.87 -0.47 5.54
CA VAL A 175 0.84 -1.34 6.15
C VAL A 175 -0.39 -0.49 6.43
N GLN A 176 -1.53 -0.86 5.86
CA GLN A 176 -2.83 -0.26 6.15
C GLN A 176 -3.51 -1.03 7.27
N ARG A 177 -4.28 -0.34 8.12
CA ARG A 177 -4.98 -0.86 9.30
C ARG A 177 -6.43 -0.40 9.24
N ASP A 178 -7.33 -1.31 9.55
CA ASP A 178 -8.77 -1.03 9.69
C ASP A 178 -9.00 -0.55 11.12
N THR A 179 -8.85 0.76 11.36
CA THR A 179 -8.88 1.37 12.70
C THR A 179 -10.28 1.83 13.11
N ASN A 180 -11.23 1.84 12.18
CA ASN A 180 -12.63 2.12 12.47
C ASN A 180 -13.49 0.84 12.50
N ALA A 181 -12.91 -0.31 12.17
CA ALA A 181 -13.53 -1.62 12.16
C ALA A 181 -14.79 -1.69 11.29
N ASP A 182 -14.72 -1.07 10.12
CA ASP A 182 -15.78 -1.14 9.12
C ASP A 182 -15.54 -2.24 8.06
N GLY A 183 -14.42 -2.96 8.18
CA GLY A 183 -14.05 -4.05 7.30
C GLY A 183 -13.45 -3.60 5.97
N TRP A 184 -13.18 -2.30 5.80
CA TRP A 184 -12.50 -1.72 4.65
C TRP A 184 -11.23 -1.00 5.10
N PHE A 185 -10.31 -0.77 4.16
CA PHE A 185 -9.10 0.00 4.42
C PHE A 185 -9.11 1.24 3.55
N THR A 186 -9.60 2.32 4.11
CA THR A 186 -9.82 3.58 3.41
C THR A 186 -9.11 4.74 4.10
N ALA A 187 -9.36 5.96 3.64
CA ALA A 187 -8.85 7.15 4.29
C ALA A 187 -9.57 7.47 5.62
N THR A 188 -10.71 6.82 5.92
CA THR A 188 -11.41 6.98 7.21
C THR A 188 -10.70 6.29 8.36
N ASP A 189 -9.74 5.41 8.07
CA ASP A 189 -8.87 4.78 9.04
C ASP A 189 -7.82 5.77 9.56
N LEU A 190 -8.25 6.61 10.50
CA LEU A 190 -7.39 7.62 11.11
C LEU A 190 -6.24 6.93 11.84
N ASN A 191 -5.01 7.39 11.58
CA ASN A 191 -3.77 6.76 12.05
C ASN A 191 -3.64 5.27 11.65
N GLY A 192 -4.39 4.82 10.64
CA GLY A 192 -4.42 3.43 10.18
C GLY A 192 -3.28 3.06 9.24
N VAL A 193 -2.12 3.69 9.37
CA VAL A 193 -0.96 3.36 8.54
C VAL A 193 0.28 3.15 9.41
N GLN A 194 1.01 2.07 9.15
CA GLN A 194 2.23 1.71 9.83
C GLN A 194 3.33 1.35 8.84
N ASP A 195 4.57 1.35 9.33
CA ASP A 195 5.73 0.93 8.53
C ASP A 195 5.70 -0.58 8.28
N LEU A 196 6.21 -0.98 7.11
CA LEU A 196 6.41 -2.38 6.78
C LEU A 196 7.33 -3.05 7.80
N ASN A 197 7.00 -4.28 8.17
CA ASN A 197 7.82 -5.12 9.02
C ASN A 197 8.03 -6.49 8.36
N ASN A 198 8.60 -7.43 9.12
CA ASN A 198 8.94 -8.75 8.61
C ASN A 198 7.84 -9.82 8.79
N THR A 199 6.64 -9.43 9.25
CA THR A 199 5.55 -10.38 9.51
C THR A 199 4.77 -10.73 8.23
N PHE A 200 4.69 -9.79 7.27
CA PHE A 200 4.09 -10.04 5.96
C PHE A 200 4.82 -11.15 5.20
N LYS A 201 4.04 -12.04 4.58
CA LYS A 201 4.53 -13.09 3.70
C LYS A 201 3.61 -13.30 2.49
N ILE A 202 4.16 -13.90 1.43
CA ILE A 202 3.36 -14.62 0.44
C ILE A 202 3.42 -16.10 0.81
N HIS A 203 2.28 -16.71 1.14
CA HIS A 203 2.22 -18.12 1.56
C HIS A 203 0.94 -18.83 1.11
N ARG A 204 0.87 -20.13 1.39
CA ARG A 204 -0.31 -20.95 1.10
C ARG A 204 -1.43 -20.61 2.08
N GLY A 205 -2.64 -20.41 1.56
CA GLY A 205 -3.86 -20.49 2.36
C GLY A 205 -4.61 -21.80 2.12
N ALA A 206 -5.57 -22.12 2.99
CA ALA A 206 -6.36 -23.34 2.86
C ALA A 206 -7.38 -23.27 1.72
N ASP A 207 -7.99 -24.41 1.39
CA ASP A 207 -8.90 -24.51 0.27
C ASP A 207 -10.20 -23.70 0.42
N GLN A 208 -10.63 -23.38 1.64
CA GLN A 208 -11.92 -22.70 1.90
C GLN A 208 -11.77 -21.57 2.92
N ASN A 209 -10.54 -21.14 3.15
CA ASN A 209 -10.18 -20.12 4.12
C ASN A 209 -8.82 -19.53 3.73
N THR A 210 -8.71 -18.21 3.71
CA THR A 210 -7.45 -17.53 3.40
C THR A 210 -6.43 -17.71 4.52
N ASP A 211 -6.87 -18.01 5.75
CA ASP A 211 -6.07 -18.29 6.95
C ASP A 211 -4.98 -17.23 7.23
N SER A 212 -5.25 -15.98 6.89
CA SER A 212 -4.28 -14.88 6.95
C SER A 212 -4.81 -13.69 7.74
N ALA A 213 -3.98 -13.13 8.61
CA ALA A 213 -4.24 -11.87 9.31
C ALA A 213 -3.54 -10.66 8.65
N GLY A 214 -3.17 -10.77 7.36
CA GLY A 214 -2.57 -9.67 6.60
C GLY A 214 -1.49 -10.05 5.59
N CYS A 215 -1.18 -11.33 5.44
CA CYS A 215 -0.32 -11.89 4.40
C CYS A 215 -1.08 -12.07 3.07
N GLN A 216 -0.35 -11.99 1.95
CA GLN A 216 -0.86 -12.45 0.65
C GLN A 216 -0.92 -13.98 0.67
N THR A 217 -2.10 -14.54 0.40
CA THR A 217 -2.28 -15.98 0.31
C THR A 217 -2.70 -16.44 -1.07
N ILE A 218 -2.34 -17.67 -1.41
CA ILE A 218 -2.81 -18.34 -2.63
C ILE A 218 -3.39 -19.69 -2.22
N ARG A 219 -4.55 -20.01 -2.81
CA ARG A 219 -5.32 -21.19 -2.46
C ARG A 219 -4.57 -22.49 -2.79
N GLY A 220 -4.41 -23.35 -1.78
CA GLY A 220 -4.21 -24.79 -1.94
C GLY A 220 -3.24 -25.17 -3.07
N ALA A 221 -3.73 -25.96 -4.03
CA ALA A 221 -2.93 -26.50 -5.14
C ALA A 221 -2.35 -25.43 -6.09
N GLN A 222 -2.99 -24.26 -6.24
CA GLN A 222 -2.45 -23.20 -7.10
C GLN A 222 -1.17 -22.59 -6.51
N TYR A 223 -0.99 -22.66 -5.19
CA TYR A 223 0.24 -22.24 -4.53
C TYR A 223 1.45 -23.05 -5.01
N ASP A 224 1.31 -24.37 -5.19
CA ASP A 224 2.42 -25.22 -5.65
C ASP A 224 2.87 -24.84 -7.06
N GLU A 225 1.91 -24.56 -7.94
CA GLU A 225 2.20 -24.09 -9.29
C GLU A 225 2.87 -22.71 -9.30
N PHE A 226 2.45 -21.81 -8.40
CA PHE A 226 3.04 -20.49 -8.24
C PHE A 226 4.49 -20.58 -7.79
N ILE A 227 4.77 -21.33 -6.72
CA ILE A 227 6.13 -21.50 -6.22
C ILE A 227 7.03 -22.20 -7.24
N ALA A 228 6.51 -23.20 -7.96
CA ALA A 228 7.25 -23.84 -9.04
C ALA A 228 7.67 -22.84 -10.13
N GLU A 229 6.83 -21.85 -10.47
CA GLU A 229 7.18 -20.82 -11.45
C GLU A 229 8.17 -19.79 -10.90
N VAL A 230 7.94 -19.30 -9.67
CA VAL A 230 8.82 -18.35 -8.96
C VAL A 230 10.25 -18.90 -8.83
N GLN A 231 10.39 -20.19 -8.51
CA GLN A 231 11.68 -20.86 -8.32
C GLN A 231 12.31 -21.39 -9.61
N ARG A 232 11.67 -21.21 -10.76
CA ARG A 232 12.10 -21.85 -12.01
C ARG A 232 13.45 -21.33 -12.52
N ASN A 233 13.85 -20.12 -12.13
CA ASN A 233 15.25 -19.70 -12.22
C ASN A 233 15.96 -19.97 -10.89
N PRO A 234 16.79 -21.03 -10.79
CA PRO A 234 17.46 -21.39 -9.54
C PRO A 234 18.54 -20.38 -9.11
N ARG A 235 18.91 -19.44 -9.99
CA ARG A 235 19.86 -18.37 -9.67
C ARG A 235 19.19 -17.12 -9.11
N GLN A 236 17.87 -17.00 -9.23
CA GLN A 236 17.14 -15.87 -8.68
C GLN A 236 16.84 -16.13 -7.21
N ASP A 237 17.36 -15.27 -6.33
CA ASP A 237 17.22 -15.35 -4.88
C ASP A 237 16.40 -14.19 -4.28
N ARG A 238 15.99 -13.25 -5.12
CA ARG A 238 15.19 -12.06 -4.81
C ARG A 238 14.16 -11.82 -5.90
N TRP A 239 12.99 -11.33 -5.49
CA TRP A 239 11.88 -11.06 -6.40
C TRP A 239 11.31 -9.68 -6.11
N GLN A 240 11.01 -8.91 -7.14
CA GLN A 240 10.22 -7.69 -6.98
C GLN A 240 8.75 -8.08 -7.01
N TYR A 241 8.03 -7.74 -5.95
CA TYR A 241 6.58 -7.90 -5.86
C TYR A 241 5.93 -6.53 -5.99
N VAL A 242 5.26 -6.29 -7.11
CA VAL A 242 4.52 -5.07 -7.40
C VAL A 242 3.05 -5.32 -7.09
N LEU A 243 2.47 -4.55 -6.18
CA LEU A 243 1.07 -4.69 -5.78
C LEU A 243 0.30 -3.42 -6.12
N THR A 244 -0.82 -3.58 -6.83
CA THR A 244 -1.71 -2.48 -7.21
C THR A 244 -3.15 -2.98 -7.28
N SER A 245 -4.11 -2.11 -6.97
CA SER A 245 -5.54 -2.43 -7.03
C SER A 245 -6.07 -2.24 -8.44
N VAL A 246 -7.02 -3.09 -8.84
CA VAL A 246 -7.61 -3.06 -10.20
C VAL A 246 -8.96 -2.36 -10.27
N ASP A 247 -9.55 -2.02 -9.11
CA ASP A 247 -10.85 -1.37 -9.05
C ASP A 247 -10.71 0.09 -8.61
N ALA A 248 -10.97 1.02 -9.54
CA ALA A 248 -11.23 2.43 -9.25
C ALA A 248 -12.74 2.74 -9.26
N GLY A 249 -13.62 1.74 -9.11
CA GLY A 249 -15.02 1.85 -9.56
C GLY A 249 -16.14 1.40 -8.63
N GLN A 250 -15.87 0.77 -7.48
CA GLN A 250 -16.94 0.34 -6.56
C GLN A 250 -16.50 0.45 -5.10
N GLN A 251 -16.26 1.69 -4.65
CA GLN A 251 -16.61 1.99 -3.26
C GLN A 251 -18.14 1.88 -3.16
N PRO A 252 -18.72 1.19 -2.16
CA PRO A 252 -20.15 1.27 -1.91
C PRO A 252 -20.51 2.72 -1.62
N GLN A 253 -21.11 3.40 -2.59
CA GLN A 253 -22.04 4.50 -2.30
C GLN A 253 -23.21 3.87 -1.56
N GLN A 254 -23.09 3.69 -0.23
CA GLN A 254 -24.25 3.37 0.57
C GLN A 254 -25.22 4.54 0.47
N GLY A 255 -26.45 4.20 0.08
CA GLY A 255 -27.50 5.14 -0.27
C GLY A 255 -27.75 6.14 0.85
N ARG A 256 -27.67 7.42 0.48
CA ARG A 256 -28.32 8.50 1.23
C ARG A 256 -29.82 8.33 1.12
N ASP A 257 -30.41 7.55 2.01
CA ASP A 257 -31.77 7.84 2.45
C ASP A 257 -31.70 8.94 3.50
N VAL A 258 -32.33 10.05 3.15
CA VAL A 258 -32.37 11.29 3.91
C VAL A 258 -33.20 11.08 5.18
N GLN A 259 -32.54 11.05 6.33
CA GLN A 259 -33.10 11.53 7.59
C GLN A 259 -32.15 12.56 8.19
N SER A 260 -32.70 13.75 8.45
CA SER A 260 -32.01 14.97 8.87
C SER A 260 -31.06 14.76 10.05
N PRO A 261 -29.80 15.26 10.01
CA PRO A 261 -28.89 15.22 11.14
C PRO A 261 -29.30 16.22 12.23
N GLN A 262 -29.28 15.80 13.49
CA GLN A 262 -29.00 16.72 14.59
C GLN A 262 -27.52 17.11 14.52
N GLU A 263 -27.24 18.40 14.49
CA GLU A 263 -25.89 18.99 14.49
C GLU A 263 -25.07 18.48 15.69
N PRO A 264 -23.88 17.89 15.48
CA PRO A 264 -22.82 17.91 16.48
C PRO A 264 -22.23 19.32 16.56
N ALA A 265 -21.81 19.72 17.76
CA ALA A 265 -21.17 21.00 18.05
C ALA A 265 -19.96 21.28 17.11
N PRO A 266 -19.63 22.56 16.83
CA PRO A 266 -18.57 22.90 15.89
C PRO A 266 -17.20 22.43 16.42
N GLU A 267 -16.58 21.51 15.71
CA GLU A 267 -15.14 21.27 15.80
C GLU A 267 -14.39 22.56 15.45
N PRO A 268 -13.24 22.84 16.10
CA PRO A 268 -12.43 24.00 15.76
C PRO A 268 -12.00 23.93 14.28
N PRO A 269 -11.90 25.07 13.57
CA PRO A 269 -11.55 25.07 12.16
C PRO A 269 -10.17 24.42 11.96
N GLN A 270 -10.13 23.39 11.11
CA GLN A 270 -8.89 22.76 10.70
C GLN A 270 -7.97 23.78 9.99
N PRO A 271 -6.68 23.90 10.40
CA PRO A 271 -5.74 24.81 9.78
C PRO A 271 -5.64 24.62 8.26
N ASN A 272 -5.96 25.65 7.47
CA ASN A 272 -6.01 25.53 6.02
C ASN A 272 -4.69 26.04 5.39
N PRO A 273 -4.03 25.30 4.47
CA PRO A 273 -2.87 25.80 3.71
C PRO A 273 -3.14 27.07 2.89
N ALA A 274 -4.40 27.46 2.67
CA ALA A 274 -4.78 28.76 2.11
C ALA A 274 -4.44 29.92 3.07
N ASP A 275 -4.37 29.67 4.38
CA ASP A 275 -4.10 30.68 5.40
C ASP A 275 -2.62 31.09 5.42
N PRO A 276 -2.28 32.40 5.44
CA PRO A 276 -0.90 32.87 5.44
C PRO A 276 -0.04 32.39 6.62
N ALA A 277 -0.67 32.01 7.74
CA ALA A 277 0.01 31.51 8.93
C ALA A 277 0.38 30.02 8.84
N HIS A 278 -0.13 29.29 7.84
CA HIS A 278 0.09 27.85 7.71
C HIS A 278 1.50 27.53 7.19
N PRO A 279 2.21 26.52 7.72
CA PRO A 279 3.57 26.16 7.29
C PRO A 279 3.66 25.84 5.79
N ASP A 280 2.62 25.25 5.22
CA ASP A 280 2.57 24.92 3.79
C ASP A 280 2.06 26.04 2.88
N HIS A 281 1.73 27.22 3.42
CA HIS A 281 1.12 28.31 2.65
C HIS A 281 1.95 28.68 1.41
N ASN A 282 3.27 28.69 1.54
CA ASN A 282 4.17 29.04 0.42
C ASN A 282 4.14 28.00 -0.70
N LEU A 283 4.13 26.70 -0.38
CA LEU A 283 4.06 25.64 -1.37
C LEU A 283 2.67 25.60 -2.01
N HIS A 284 1.62 25.74 -1.20
CA HIS A 284 0.24 25.83 -1.66
C HIS A 284 0.05 26.97 -2.68
N ARG A 285 0.49 28.19 -2.33
CA ARG A 285 0.40 29.36 -3.19
C ARG A 285 1.10 29.14 -4.53
N GLN A 286 2.29 28.55 -4.52
CA GLN A 286 3.03 28.22 -5.73
C GLN A 286 2.28 27.24 -6.64
N ILE A 287 1.70 26.19 -6.06
CA ILE A 287 0.91 25.20 -6.80
C ILE A 287 -0.34 25.86 -7.39
N ARG A 288 -1.05 26.65 -6.59
CA ARG A 288 -2.27 27.36 -7.02
C ARG A 288 -2.00 28.33 -8.17
N GLU A 289 -0.89 29.09 -8.11
CA GLU A 289 -0.46 29.96 -9.21
C GLU A 289 -0.24 29.17 -10.51
N ARG A 290 0.35 27.98 -10.41
CA ARG A 290 0.64 27.11 -11.56
C ARG A 290 -0.59 26.43 -12.12
N VAL A 291 -1.49 25.97 -11.27
CA VAL A 291 -2.82 25.49 -11.68
C VAL A 291 -3.59 26.60 -12.39
N GLY A 292 -3.49 27.85 -11.90
CA GLY A 292 -4.09 29.02 -12.55
C GLY A 292 -3.53 29.32 -13.94
N ALA A 293 -2.29 28.91 -14.23
CA ALA A 293 -1.64 29.06 -15.53
C ALA A 293 -1.93 27.91 -16.51
N LEU A 294 -2.64 26.85 -16.08
CA LEU A 294 -3.07 25.75 -16.96
C LEU A 294 -4.29 26.14 -17.81
N ASP A 295 -4.49 25.36 -18.88
CA ASP A 295 -5.67 25.48 -19.73
C ASP A 295 -6.98 25.32 -18.96
N SER A 296 -8.07 25.87 -19.49
CA SER A 296 -9.38 25.90 -18.83
C SER A 296 -9.92 24.52 -18.45
N GLY A 297 -9.48 23.45 -19.10
CA GLY A 297 -9.87 22.06 -18.79
C GLY A 297 -9.51 21.62 -17.37
N PHE A 298 -8.45 22.19 -16.77
CA PHE A 298 -7.98 21.87 -15.42
C PHE A 298 -8.58 22.77 -14.33
N ARG A 299 -9.34 23.80 -14.71
CA ARG A 299 -9.78 24.88 -13.81
C ARG A 299 -11.23 24.74 -13.33
N GLN A 300 -11.81 23.55 -13.43
CA GLN A 300 -13.18 23.32 -12.93
C GLN A 300 -13.25 23.47 -11.40
N ASN A 301 -12.28 22.91 -10.68
CA ASN A 301 -12.12 23.05 -9.22
C ASN A 301 -10.65 23.33 -8.88
N PRO A 302 -10.13 24.54 -9.14
CA PRO A 302 -8.70 24.83 -9.07
C PRO A 302 -8.12 24.72 -7.67
N GLU A 303 -8.91 25.03 -6.64
CA GLU A 303 -8.48 24.93 -5.24
C GLU A 303 -8.38 23.46 -4.80
N GLN A 304 -9.37 22.63 -5.14
CA GLN A 304 -9.35 21.19 -4.87
C GLN A 304 -8.15 20.51 -5.54
N LEU A 305 -7.92 20.81 -6.82
CA LEU A 305 -6.74 20.33 -7.54
C LEU A 305 -5.45 20.81 -6.87
N SER A 306 -5.38 22.07 -6.43
CA SER A 306 -4.20 22.62 -5.76
C SER A 306 -3.90 21.93 -4.43
N MET A 307 -4.92 21.59 -3.64
CA MET A 307 -4.76 20.85 -2.39
C MET A 307 -4.33 19.39 -2.63
N SER A 308 -4.92 18.71 -3.61
CA SER A 308 -4.52 17.35 -3.99
C SER A 308 -3.06 17.28 -4.46
N LEU A 309 -2.64 18.25 -5.27
CA LEU A 309 -1.26 18.41 -5.71
C LEU A 309 -0.32 18.77 -4.55
N LEU A 310 -0.75 19.60 -3.60
CA LEU A 310 0.03 19.94 -2.42
C LEU A 310 0.30 18.73 -1.54
N ALA A 311 -0.72 17.91 -1.28
CA ALA A 311 -0.56 16.67 -0.54
C ALA A 311 0.43 15.73 -1.24
N THR A 312 0.30 15.58 -2.56
CA THR A 312 1.21 14.76 -3.37
C THR A 312 2.64 15.30 -3.36
N ALA A 313 2.82 16.63 -3.48
CA ALA A 313 4.12 17.28 -3.43
C ALA A 313 4.85 16.99 -2.11
N LYS A 314 4.14 17.06 -0.98
CA LYS A 314 4.69 16.75 0.35
C LYS A 314 5.10 15.29 0.50
N VAL A 315 4.28 14.35 0.04
CA VAL A 315 4.59 12.89 0.07
C VAL A 315 5.89 12.59 -0.67
N HIS A 316 6.11 13.26 -1.80
CA HIS A 316 7.31 13.07 -2.61
C HIS A 316 8.46 14.00 -2.22
N GLY A 317 8.35 14.74 -1.12
CA GLY A 317 9.44 15.59 -0.60
C GLY A 317 9.77 16.80 -1.48
N LEU A 318 8.82 17.30 -2.29
CA LEU A 318 8.97 18.57 -2.97
C LEU A 318 8.81 19.71 -1.96
N SER A 319 9.83 20.57 -1.85
CA SER A 319 9.78 21.77 -0.99
C SER A 319 9.32 23.01 -1.75
N ARG A 320 9.31 22.95 -3.08
CA ARG A 320 8.73 23.92 -4.00
C ARG A 320 8.28 23.19 -5.28
N VAL A 321 7.37 23.80 -6.02
CA VAL A 321 7.05 23.36 -7.38
C VAL A 321 7.47 24.49 -8.28
N ASP A 322 8.49 24.30 -9.12
CA ASP A 322 8.96 25.32 -10.06
C ASP A 322 8.10 25.31 -11.34
N HIS A 323 7.71 24.12 -11.82
CA HIS A 323 6.85 23.94 -13.00
C HIS A 323 5.72 22.93 -12.75
N LEU A 324 4.55 23.18 -13.36
CA LEU A 324 3.45 22.23 -13.47
C LEU A 324 3.12 22.05 -14.95
N ILE A 325 3.33 20.85 -15.48
CA ILE A 325 3.27 20.62 -16.94
C ILE A 325 2.32 19.45 -17.22
N PRO A 326 1.28 19.63 -18.05
CA PRO A 326 0.48 18.52 -18.53
C PRO A 326 1.27 17.69 -19.55
N ASN A 327 1.04 16.38 -19.57
CA ASN A 327 1.62 15.54 -20.60
C ASN A 327 1.07 15.89 -21.99
N GLN A 328 1.92 15.77 -23.01
CA GLN A 328 1.48 15.78 -24.40
C GLN A 328 0.97 14.40 -24.80
N ALA A 329 0.16 14.36 -25.86
CA ALA A 329 -0.28 13.12 -26.47
C ALA A 329 0.93 12.30 -26.94
N THR A 330 0.91 11.00 -26.66
CA THR A 330 1.86 10.03 -27.21
C THR A 330 1.10 8.86 -27.84
N ALA A 331 1.79 7.84 -28.35
CA ALA A 331 1.12 6.66 -28.90
C ALA A 331 0.23 5.92 -27.88
N ASN A 332 0.49 6.09 -26.57
CA ASN A 332 -0.14 5.33 -25.50
C ASN A 332 -0.76 6.20 -24.39
N LEU A 333 -0.69 7.53 -24.51
CA LEU A 333 -1.22 8.46 -23.51
C LEU A 333 -1.97 9.57 -24.20
N GLU A 334 -3.16 9.84 -23.69
CA GLU A 334 -3.97 10.97 -24.13
C GLU A 334 -3.32 12.27 -23.62
N PRO A 335 -3.45 13.40 -24.36
CA PRO A 335 -2.98 14.68 -23.84
C PRO A 335 -3.72 14.99 -22.53
N ASN A 336 -3.05 15.64 -21.59
CA ASN A 336 -3.61 16.04 -20.29
C ASN A 336 -3.97 14.89 -19.32
N GLU A 337 -3.70 13.63 -19.66
CA GLU A 337 -3.90 12.47 -18.78
C GLU A 337 -3.08 12.54 -17.47
N HIS A 338 -1.91 13.17 -17.52
CA HIS A 338 -1.00 13.34 -16.39
C HIS A 338 -0.51 14.78 -16.22
N LEU A 339 -0.27 15.17 -14.97
CA LEU A 339 0.41 16.40 -14.57
C LEU A 339 1.78 16.08 -13.98
N PHE A 340 2.80 16.86 -14.35
CA PHE A 340 4.14 16.77 -13.80
C PHE A 340 4.44 17.98 -12.92
N MET A 341 4.65 17.75 -11.63
CA MET A 341 5.25 18.73 -10.73
C MET A 341 6.77 18.61 -10.80
N VAL A 342 7.44 19.71 -11.10
CA VAL A 342 8.91 19.73 -11.25
C VAL A 342 9.51 20.76 -10.30
N GLN A 343 10.55 20.36 -9.58
CA GLN A 343 11.43 21.22 -8.80
C GLN A 343 12.82 21.21 -9.45
N GLY A 344 13.33 22.39 -9.79
CA GLY A 344 14.55 22.59 -10.58
C GLY A 344 14.25 23.13 -11.98
N ARG A 345 15.31 23.41 -12.74
CA ARG A 345 15.20 23.87 -14.14
C ARG A 345 14.87 22.68 -15.04
N LEU A 346 14.08 22.89 -16.08
CA LEU A 346 13.68 21.81 -17.02
C LEU A 346 14.85 21.22 -17.83
N ASP A 347 15.96 21.94 -17.94
CA ASP A 347 17.20 21.50 -18.58
C ASP A 347 18.23 20.92 -17.60
N ASP A 348 17.91 20.88 -16.30
CA ASP A 348 18.75 20.26 -15.29
C ASP A 348 18.37 18.78 -15.13
N PRO A 349 19.26 17.83 -15.46
CA PRO A 349 18.99 16.40 -15.30
C PRO A 349 18.78 15.98 -13.84
N ALA A 350 19.22 16.79 -12.86
CA ALA A 350 18.97 16.56 -11.44
C ALA A 350 17.62 17.12 -10.95
N MET A 351 16.76 17.62 -11.84
CA MET A 351 15.42 18.09 -11.47
C MET A 351 14.60 16.98 -10.81
N HIS A 352 13.90 17.32 -9.73
CA HIS A 352 12.98 16.41 -9.06
C HIS A 352 11.61 16.52 -9.75
N ARG A 353 11.14 15.42 -10.37
CA ARG A 353 9.84 15.35 -11.03
C ARG A 353 8.93 14.34 -10.36
N VAL A 354 7.70 14.75 -10.11
CA VAL A 354 6.60 13.91 -9.63
C VAL A 354 5.51 13.89 -10.68
N MET A 355 5.05 12.70 -11.05
CA MET A 355 3.95 12.51 -12.02
C MET A 355 2.66 12.20 -11.27
N VAL A 356 1.57 12.83 -11.68
CA VAL A 356 0.25 12.70 -11.06
C VAL A 356 -0.77 12.40 -12.15
N ASN A 357 -1.71 11.48 -11.92
CA ASN A 357 -2.85 11.29 -12.83
C ASN A 357 -3.86 12.44 -12.65
N THR A 358 -4.24 13.09 -13.75
CA THR A 358 -5.10 14.27 -13.72
C THR A 358 -6.51 13.94 -13.20
N ALA A 359 -7.07 12.80 -13.61
CA ALA A 359 -8.41 12.39 -13.19
C ALA A 359 -8.45 12.08 -11.69
N THR A 360 -7.42 11.40 -11.17
CA THR A 360 -7.27 11.17 -9.73
C THR A 360 -7.14 12.49 -8.97
N ALA A 361 -6.22 13.36 -9.38
CA ALA A 361 -5.98 14.63 -8.67
C ALA A 361 -7.20 15.57 -8.67
N THR A 362 -7.97 15.58 -9.75
CA THR A 362 -9.20 16.37 -9.87
C THR A 362 -10.37 15.72 -9.14
N GLY A 363 -10.35 14.39 -8.97
CA GLY A 363 -11.37 13.62 -8.27
C GLY A 363 -11.20 13.56 -6.75
N THR A 364 -9.98 13.78 -6.23
CA THR A 364 -9.70 13.79 -4.78
C THR A 364 -10.49 14.91 -4.09
N PRO A 365 -11.38 14.62 -3.12
CA PRO A 365 -12.09 15.64 -2.35
C PRO A 365 -11.15 16.60 -1.61
N MET A 366 -11.63 17.83 -1.36
CA MET A 366 -10.84 18.86 -0.68
C MET A 366 -10.48 18.42 0.74
N GLU A 367 -11.45 17.88 1.47
CA GLU A 367 -11.33 17.45 2.86
C GLU A 367 -10.28 16.33 3.01
N GLU A 368 -10.23 15.40 2.05
CA GLU A 368 -9.22 14.33 2.00
C GLU A 368 -7.81 14.92 1.85
N SER A 369 -7.65 15.91 0.96
CA SER A 369 -6.37 16.56 0.72
C SER A 369 -5.89 17.33 1.95
N LEU A 370 -6.80 18.07 2.62
CA LEU A 370 -6.51 18.83 3.84
C LEU A 370 -6.07 17.91 4.98
N SER A 371 -6.85 16.87 5.26
CA SER A 371 -6.51 15.88 6.28
C SER A 371 -5.14 15.26 6.00
N ARG A 372 -4.85 14.90 4.75
CA ARG A 372 -3.54 14.33 4.37
C ARG A 372 -2.38 15.31 4.59
N ILE A 373 -2.56 16.60 4.33
CA ILE A 373 -1.54 17.64 4.53
C ILE A 373 -1.23 17.83 6.01
N GLU A 374 -2.26 17.86 6.87
CA GLU A 374 -2.09 17.95 8.32
C GLU A 374 -1.33 16.76 8.89
N HIS A 375 -1.70 15.53 8.48
CA HIS A 375 -0.98 14.33 8.88
C HIS A 375 0.52 14.38 8.50
N LEU A 376 0.83 14.83 7.28
CA LEU A 376 2.21 15.00 6.83
C LEU A 376 2.96 16.06 7.63
N ASN A 377 2.30 17.15 8.04
CA ASN A 377 2.89 18.17 8.91
C ASN A 377 3.21 17.62 10.30
N HIS A 378 2.31 16.84 10.87
CA HIS A 378 2.54 16.17 12.15
C HIS A 378 3.71 15.17 12.06
N ALA A 379 3.78 14.37 11.00
CA ALA A 379 4.87 13.42 10.78
C ALA A 379 6.24 14.11 10.63
N ILE A 380 6.31 15.21 9.87
CA ILE A 380 7.54 15.99 9.68
C ILE A 380 7.96 16.68 10.99
N ALA A 381 7.01 17.20 11.77
CA ALA A 381 7.30 17.87 13.05
C ALA A 381 7.85 16.92 14.12
N HIS A 382 7.50 15.63 14.06
CA HIS A 382 7.90 14.62 15.05
C HIS A 382 8.99 13.65 14.56
N ALA A 383 9.61 13.92 13.41
CA ALA A 383 10.74 13.14 12.93
C ALA A 383 11.97 13.32 13.87
N PRO A 384 12.50 12.25 14.49
CA PRO A 384 13.70 12.37 15.31
C PRO A 384 14.92 12.70 14.41
N ALA A 385 15.67 13.73 14.76
CA ALA A 385 16.92 14.09 14.12
C ALA A 385 18.01 13.02 14.42
N ILE A 386 18.12 12.00 13.57
CA ILE A 386 19.06 10.87 13.75
C ILE A 386 20.53 11.24 13.41
N ASP A 387 20.81 12.47 12.97
CA ASP A 387 22.12 12.80 12.37
C ASP A 387 23.22 13.29 13.35
N GLN A 388 22.98 13.31 14.67
CA GLN A 388 24.02 13.71 15.65
C GLN A 388 24.68 12.56 16.42
N GLN A 389 24.11 11.35 16.47
CA GLN A 389 24.68 10.24 17.26
C GLN A 389 25.68 9.35 16.49
N GLN A 390 25.75 9.41 15.16
CA GLN A 390 26.65 8.57 14.37
C GLN A 390 28.07 9.14 14.16
N ARG A 391 28.35 10.40 14.55
CA ARG A 391 29.71 10.96 14.47
C ARG A 391 30.60 10.62 15.67
N ASN A 392 30.03 10.28 16.83
CA ASN A 392 30.84 10.01 18.04
C ASN A 392 31.28 8.55 18.21
N THR A 393 30.74 7.60 17.46
CA THR A 393 31.08 6.16 17.62
C THR A 393 32.21 5.66 16.72
N LYS A 394 32.84 6.53 15.91
CA LYS A 394 33.98 6.15 15.04
C LYS A 394 35.38 6.54 15.55
N GLN A 395 35.53 7.02 16.79
CA GLN A 395 36.85 7.37 17.35
C GLN A 395 37.43 6.41 18.38
N ASP A 396 36.67 5.45 18.91
CA ASP A 396 37.18 4.48 19.90
C ASP A 396 37.13 3.05 19.37
N ALA A 397 38.15 2.66 18.59
CA ALA A 397 38.52 1.26 18.39
C ALA A 397 40.00 1.08 18.73
N PRO A 398 40.36 0.35 19.80
CA PRO A 398 41.75 0.12 20.16
C PRO A 398 42.39 -0.91 19.23
N SER A 399 43.63 -0.63 18.81
CA SER A 399 44.44 -1.51 17.98
C SER A 399 44.93 -2.74 18.77
N ILE A 400 44.54 -3.94 18.35
CA ILE A 400 45.15 -5.19 18.84
C ILE A 400 46.40 -5.49 18.01
N ARG A 401 47.58 -5.48 18.66
CA ARG A 401 48.82 -6.02 18.12
C ARG A 401 48.89 -7.53 18.38
N LEU A 402 49.29 -8.28 17.35
CA LEU A 402 49.70 -9.68 17.47
C LEU A 402 50.94 -9.81 18.35
N GLY A 403 50.92 -10.82 19.22
CA GLY A 403 52.05 -11.43 19.91
C GLY A 403 51.78 -12.91 20.07
#